data_AF-A0AA42T4G2-F1
#
_entry.id   AF-A0AA42T4G2-F1
#
_cell.length_a   1.000
_cell.length_b   1.000
_cell.length_c   1.000
_cell.angle_alpha   90.00
_cell.angle_beta   90.00
_cell.angle_gamma   90.00
#
_symmetry.space_group_name_H-M   'P 1'
#
loop_
_entity.id
_entity.type
_entity.pdbx_description
1 polymer ?
#
loop_
_entity_poly.entity_id
_entity_poly.type
_entity_poly.pdbx_seq_one_letter_code
_entity_poly.pdbx_strand_id
1 'polypeptide(L)'
;MQAHKLITRLDTPGTTALWKVFWLHGVLLSHLLFGTILLLYQAIDSTSLALLLLGFIGYTAWLLNAIWRNAGNVREAIYGEMARFLTVAWSINAVLVSAFLLLAHLQPLGHGLPF
;
A
#
# COMPACT_ATOMS: atom_id res chain seq x y z
N MET A 1 13.06 -4.89 -25.68
CA MET A 1 14.21 -5.05 -24.76
C MET A 1 13.94 -4.61 -23.32
N GLN A 2 13.19 -3.52 -23.05
CA GLN A 2 12.93 -3.07 -21.67
C GLN A 2 11.95 -3.94 -20.87
N ALA A 3 10.86 -4.42 -21.49
CA ALA A 3 9.89 -5.29 -20.81
C ALA A 3 10.52 -6.60 -20.30
N HIS A 4 11.41 -7.21 -21.08
CA HIS A 4 12.11 -8.43 -20.67
C HIS A 4 13.02 -8.22 -19.45
N LYS A 5 13.67 -7.04 -19.35
CA LYS A 5 14.48 -6.65 -18.19
C LYS A 5 13.63 -6.37 -16.94
N LEU A 6 12.42 -5.83 -17.12
CA LEU A 6 11.47 -5.60 -16.03
C LEU A 6 10.97 -6.94 -15.47
N ILE A 7 10.58 -7.87 -16.34
CA ILE A 7 10.11 -9.20 -15.95
C ILE A 7 11.21 -9.97 -15.20
N THR A 8 12.44 -9.99 -15.71
CA THR A 8 13.57 -10.66 -15.01
C THR A 8 13.90 -10.04 -13.66
N ARG A 9 13.71 -8.73 -13.47
CA ARG A 9 13.87 -8.08 -12.15
C ARG A 9 12.73 -8.39 -11.18
N LEU A 10 11.52 -8.62 -11.68
CA LEU A 10 10.39 -9.03 -10.87
C LEU A 10 10.52 -10.50 -10.44
N ASP A 11 11.07 -11.35 -11.31
CA ASP A 11 11.28 -12.78 -11.05
C ASP A 11 12.47 -13.09 -10.14
N THR A 12 13.31 -12.11 -9.79
CA THR A 12 14.49 -12.38 -8.97
C THR A 12 14.08 -12.67 -7.53
N PRO A 13 14.36 -13.85 -6.96
CA PRO A 13 13.95 -14.19 -5.59
C PRO A 13 14.52 -13.20 -4.57
N GLY A 14 13.71 -12.84 -3.59
CA GLY A 14 14.14 -12.01 -2.48
C GLY A 14 14.93 -12.82 -1.45
N THR A 15 15.95 -12.23 -0.84
CA THR A 15 16.83 -12.87 0.15
C THR A 15 16.38 -12.63 1.59
N THR A 16 15.30 -11.86 1.80
CA THR A 16 14.85 -11.45 3.13
C THR A 16 13.77 -12.40 3.66
N ALA A 17 13.81 -12.73 4.95
CA ALA A 17 12.80 -13.58 5.56
C ALA A 17 11.40 -12.95 5.41
N LEU A 18 10.43 -13.74 4.95
CA LEU A 18 9.08 -13.27 4.64
C LEU A 18 8.42 -12.54 5.82
N TRP A 19 8.59 -13.06 7.04
CA TRP A 19 7.99 -12.47 8.24
C TRP A 19 8.45 -11.03 8.48
N LYS A 20 9.71 -10.68 8.15
CA LYS A 20 10.22 -9.31 8.31
C LYS A 20 9.56 -8.36 7.31
N VAL A 21 9.44 -8.81 6.07
CA VAL A 21 8.80 -8.01 5.01
C VAL A 21 7.31 -7.84 5.33
N PHE A 22 6.63 -8.93 5.68
CA PHE A 22 5.21 -8.93 5.97
C PHE A 22 4.87 -8.11 7.23
N TRP A 23 5.49 -8.39 8.38
CA TRP A 23 5.11 -7.73 9.63
C TRP A 23 5.67 -6.31 9.78
N LEU A 24 6.96 -6.10 9.45
CA LEU A 24 7.56 -4.78 9.69
C LEU A 24 7.18 -3.79 8.60
N HIS A 25 7.27 -4.19 7.33
CA HIS A 25 6.93 -3.30 6.22
C HIS A 25 5.43 -3.36 5.96
N GLY A 26 4.89 -4.57 5.80
CA GLY A 26 3.50 -4.73 5.41
C GLY A 26 2.49 -4.27 6.45
N VAL A 27 2.70 -4.64 7.72
CA VAL A 27 1.78 -4.26 8.80
C VAL A 27 2.25 -2.96 9.45
N LEU A 28 3.37 -2.98 10.17
CA LEU A 28 3.75 -1.89 11.06
C LEU A 28 3.97 -0.57 10.31
N LEU A 29 4.83 -0.57 9.28
CA LEU A 29 5.14 0.65 8.53
C LEU A 29 3.94 1.16 7.73
N SER A 30 3.15 0.28 7.09
CA SER A 30 1.90 0.69 6.43
C SER A 30 0.93 1.38 7.38
N HIS A 31 0.75 0.87 8.60
CA HIS A 31 -0.14 1.48 9.60
C HIS A 31 0.40 2.81 10.12
N LEU A 32 1.73 2.93 10.31
CA LEU A 32 2.34 4.21 10.68
C LEU A 32 2.15 5.26 9.58
N LEU A 33 2.40 4.89 8.32
CA LEU A 33 2.20 5.78 7.17
C LEU A 33 0.74 6.21 7.06
N PHE A 34 -0.18 5.24 7.05
CA PHE A 34 -1.61 5.51 6.93
C PHE A 34 -2.16 6.30 8.13
N GLY A 35 -1.76 5.93 9.36
CA GLY A 35 -2.12 6.66 10.57
C GLY A 35 -1.62 8.11 10.55
N THR A 36 -0.41 8.35 10.05
CA THR A 36 0.11 9.72 9.87
C THR A 36 -0.72 10.52 8.88
N ILE A 37 -1.14 9.91 7.77
CA ILE A 37 -2.04 10.56 6.80
C ILE A 37 -3.36 10.94 7.45
N LEU A 38 -3.94 10.06 8.29
CA LEU A 38 -5.18 10.35 9.02
C LEU A 38 -5.00 11.50 10.03
N LEU A 39 -3.87 11.54 10.75
CA LEU A 39 -3.56 12.62 11.69
C LEU A 39 -3.41 13.97 10.98
N LEU A 40 -2.87 13.97 9.77
CA LEU A 40 -2.68 15.17 8.95
C LEU A 40 -3.93 15.54 8.14
N TYR A 41 -4.94 14.67 8.08
CA TYR A 41 -6.07 14.78 7.15
C TYR A 41 -6.79 16.14 7.21
N GLN A 42 -6.97 16.71 8.39
CA GLN A 42 -7.63 18.03 8.55
C GLN A 42 -6.65 19.22 8.54
N ALA A 43 -5.35 18.95 8.60
CA ALA A 43 -4.32 19.97 8.78
C ALA A 43 -3.65 20.41 7.46
N ILE A 44 -3.84 19.64 6.39
CA ILE A 44 -3.18 19.87 5.09
C ILE A 44 -4.20 20.18 4.00
N ASP A 45 -3.75 20.82 2.93
CA ASP A 45 -4.58 21.07 1.76
C ASP A 45 -4.77 19.80 0.90
N SER A 46 -5.76 19.84 0.00
CA SER A 46 -6.10 18.70 -0.87
C SER A 46 -4.96 18.25 -1.78
N THR A 47 -4.09 19.16 -2.22
CA THR A 47 -2.94 18.82 -3.07
C THR A 47 -1.92 18.02 -2.27
N SER A 48 -1.59 18.50 -1.07
CA SER A 48 -0.68 17.81 -0.15
C SER A 48 -1.21 16.43 0.24
N LEU A 49 -2.51 16.32 0.53
CA LEU A 49 -3.15 15.03 0.82
C LEU A 49 -3.05 14.07 -0.38
N ALA A 50 -3.33 14.55 -1.61
CA ALA A 50 -3.23 13.74 -2.82
C ALA A 50 -1.81 13.18 -3.03
N LEU A 51 -0.78 14.01 -2.79
CA LEU A 51 0.62 13.57 -2.89
C LEU A 51 0.98 12.50 -1.84
N LEU A 52 0.53 12.66 -0.59
CA LEU A 52 0.75 11.66 0.45
C LEU A 52 0.06 10.33 0.14
N LEU A 53 -1.19 10.38 -0.32
CA LEU A 53 -1.96 9.20 -0.73
C LEU A 53 -1.33 8.50 -1.93
N LEU A 54 -0.84 9.26 -2.92
CA LEU A 54 -0.11 8.70 -4.06
C LEU A 54 1.18 8.01 -3.61
N GLY A 55 1.92 8.63 -2.68
CA GLY A 55 3.10 8.02 -2.05
C GLY A 55 2.76 6.72 -1.32
N PHE A 56 1.66 6.69 -0.58
CA PHE A 56 1.18 5.51 0.12
C PHE A 56 0.77 4.37 -0.84
N ILE A 57 0.11 4.68 -1.95
CA ILE A 57 -0.20 3.71 -3.01
C ILE A 57 1.09 3.17 -3.64
N GLY A 58 2.06 4.05 -3.96
CA GLY A 58 3.36 3.65 -4.49
C GLY A 58 4.13 2.73 -3.55
N TYR A 59 4.13 3.04 -2.25
CA TYR A 59 4.69 2.20 -1.21
C TYR A 59 3.99 0.83 -1.15
N THR A 60 2.67 0.81 -1.24
CA THR A 60 1.87 -0.43 -1.22
C THR A 60 2.16 -1.32 -2.44
N ALA A 61 2.36 -0.72 -3.62
CA ALA A 61 2.77 -1.46 -4.83
C ALA A 61 4.18 -2.06 -4.69
N TRP A 62 5.13 -1.30 -4.12
CA TRP A 62 6.46 -1.81 -3.81
C TRP A 62 6.41 -2.97 -2.80
N LEU A 63 5.60 -2.84 -1.75
CA LEU A 63 5.39 -3.87 -0.73
C LEU A 63 4.82 -5.15 -1.35
N LEU A 64 3.81 -5.04 -2.23
CA LEU A 64 3.24 -6.19 -2.95
C LEU A 64 4.33 -6.97 -3.69
N ASN A 65 5.18 -6.25 -4.45
CA ASN A 65 6.30 -6.85 -5.15
C ASN A 65 7.33 -7.47 -4.19
N ALA A 66 7.66 -6.78 -3.09
CA ALA A 66 8.59 -7.30 -2.09
C ALA A 66 8.07 -8.60 -1.46
N ILE A 67 6.78 -8.67 -1.13
CA ILE A 67 6.16 -9.88 -0.56
C ILE A 67 6.15 -11.01 -1.59
N TRP A 68 5.81 -10.73 -2.85
CA TRP A 68 5.82 -11.74 -3.91
C TRP A 68 7.19 -12.37 -4.11
N ARG A 69 8.25 -11.54 -4.09
CA ARG A 69 9.64 -11.99 -4.25
C ARG A 69 10.17 -12.78 -3.05
N ASN A 70 9.70 -12.46 -1.84
CA ASN A 70 10.14 -13.14 -0.61
C ASN A 70 9.18 -14.24 -0.15
N ALA A 71 8.08 -14.50 -0.87
CA ALA A 71 7.08 -15.50 -0.50
C ALA A 71 7.63 -16.92 -0.37
N GLY A 72 8.70 -17.24 -1.11
CA GLY A 72 9.40 -18.53 -1.01
C GLY A 72 10.40 -18.60 0.16
N ASN A 73 10.69 -17.48 0.84
CA ASN A 73 11.64 -17.44 1.95
C ASN A 73 10.94 -17.65 3.29
N VAL A 74 10.26 -18.80 3.39
CA VAL A 74 9.48 -19.23 4.55
C VAL A 74 9.55 -20.75 4.68
N ARG A 75 9.46 -21.25 5.92
CA ARG A 75 9.64 -22.68 6.23
C ARG A 75 8.51 -23.55 5.65
N GLU A 76 7.29 -23.03 5.62
CA GLU A 76 6.10 -23.72 5.13
C GLU A 76 5.47 -22.88 4.00
N ALA A 77 5.35 -23.47 2.81
CA ALA A 77 4.89 -22.76 1.60
C ALA A 77 3.50 -22.11 1.77
N ILE A 78 2.65 -22.71 2.61
CA ILE A 78 1.30 -22.20 2.90
C ILE A 78 1.31 -20.76 3.46
N TYR A 79 2.30 -20.41 4.30
CA TYR A 79 2.41 -19.04 4.83
C TYR A 79 2.81 -18.03 3.76
N GLY A 80 3.58 -18.47 2.74
CA GLY A 80 3.92 -17.65 1.59
C GLY A 80 2.71 -17.31 0.74
N GLU A 81 1.84 -18.29 0.49
CA GLU A 81 0.58 -18.09 -0.23
C GLU A 81 -0.39 -17.21 0.56
N MET A 82 -0.57 -17.48 1.86
CA MET A 82 -1.40 -16.64 2.74
C MET A 82 -0.93 -15.18 2.73
N ALA A 83 0.38 -14.94 2.86
CA ALA A 83 0.94 -13.59 2.83
C ALA A 83 0.66 -12.88 1.50
N ARG A 84 0.75 -13.59 0.36
CA ARG A 84 0.44 -13.05 -0.97
C ARG A 84 -1.04 -12.64 -1.08
N PHE A 85 -1.97 -13.53 -0.74
CA PHE A 85 -3.40 -13.22 -0.82
C PHE A 85 -3.81 -12.09 0.11
N LEU A 86 -3.32 -12.10 1.35
CA LEU A 86 -3.60 -11.06 2.32
C LEU A 86 -3.06 -9.69 1.87
N THR A 87 -1.86 -9.66 1.29
CA THR A 87 -1.28 -8.42 0.77
C THR A 87 -2.04 -7.90 -0.45
N VAL A 88 -2.50 -8.78 -1.34
CA VAL A 88 -3.35 -8.37 -2.48
C VAL A 88 -4.65 -7.74 -1.97
N ALA A 89 -5.36 -8.40 -1.05
CA ALA A 89 -6.59 -7.88 -0.46
C ALA A 89 -6.38 -6.53 0.24
N TRP A 90 -5.30 -6.42 1.03
CA TRP A 90 -4.89 -5.17 1.66
C TRP A 90 -4.59 -4.08 0.63
N SER A 91 -3.87 -4.39 -0.46
CA SER A 91 -3.51 -3.41 -1.47
C SER A 91 -4.73 -2.81 -2.18
N ILE A 92 -5.74 -3.64 -2.47
CA ILE A 92 -7.01 -3.19 -3.05
C ILE A 92 -7.73 -2.27 -2.06
N ASN A 93 -7.80 -2.67 -0.78
CA ASN A 93 -8.40 -1.85 0.27
C ASN A 93 -7.69 -0.49 0.42
N ALA A 94 -6.35 -0.49 0.47
CA ALA A 94 -5.55 0.71 0.60
C ALA A 94 -5.80 1.71 -0.55
N VAL A 95 -5.90 1.22 -1.79
CA VAL A 95 -6.23 2.04 -2.96
C VAL A 95 -7.64 2.63 -2.85
N LEU A 96 -8.63 1.81 -2.50
CA LEU A 96 -10.02 2.25 -2.37
C LEU A 96 -10.17 3.30 -1.26
N VAL A 97 -9.61 3.05 -0.08
CA VAL A 97 -9.65 3.98 1.04
C VAL A 97 -8.94 5.29 0.68
N SER A 98 -7.79 5.22 0.02
CA SER A 98 -7.08 6.43 -0.44
C SER A 98 -7.93 7.25 -1.41
N ALA A 99 -8.59 6.60 -2.37
CA ALA A 99 -9.48 7.28 -3.31
C ALA A 99 -10.66 7.95 -2.58
N PHE A 100 -11.32 7.24 -1.66
CA PHE A 100 -12.43 7.79 -0.90
C PHE A 100 -12.03 8.94 0.02
N LEU A 101 -10.86 8.84 0.69
CA LEU A 101 -10.34 9.92 1.52
C LEU A 101 -10.09 11.20 0.72
N LEU A 102 -9.49 11.06 -0.47
CA LEU A 102 -9.27 12.19 -1.36
C LEU A 102 -10.59 12.80 -1.85
N LEU A 103 -11.54 11.96 -2.30
CA LEU A 103 -12.86 12.43 -2.73
C LEU A 103 -13.60 13.18 -1.62
N ALA A 104 -13.58 12.65 -0.39
CA ALA A 104 -14.19 13.28 0.76
C ALA A 104 -13.54 14.63 1.11
N HIS A 105 -12.21 14.74 0.95
CA HIS A 105 -11.47 15.99 1.19
C HIS A 105 -11.69 17.03 0.09
N LEU A 106 -11.98 16.57 -1.14
CA LEU A 106 -12.27 17.42 -2.29
C LEU A 106 -13.72 17.91 -2.32
N GLN A 107 -14.66 17.20 -1.68
CA GLN A 107 -16.03 17.69 -1.55
C GLN A 107 -16.01 18.97 -0.72
N PRO A 108 -16.40 20.13 -1.30
CA PRO A 108 -16.80 21.26 -0.47
C PRO A 108 -17.94 20.74 0.39
N LEU A 109 -17.85 20.91 1.72
CA LEU A 109 -18.93 20.67 2.66
C LEU A 109 -20.27 20.92 1.95
N GLY A 110 -21.08 19.86 1.75
CA GLY A 110 -22.45 19.97 1.26
C GLY A 110 -23.38 20.72 2.24
N HIS A 111 -22.85 21.68 2.99
CA HIS A 111 -23.55 22.66 3.82
C HIS A 111 -23.89 23.92 2.99
N GLY A 112 -24.27 23.71 1.73
CA GLY A 112 -24.81 24.75 0.83
C GLY A 112 -26.17 24.35 0.23
N LEU A 113 -26.80 23.30 0.74
CA LEU A 113 -28.16 22.94 0.35
C LEU A 113 -29.14 23.52 1.37
N PRO A 114 -29.96 24.51 0.99
CA PRO A 114 -31.05 25.01 1.82
C PRO A 114 -32.22 24.01 1.76
N PHE A 115 -32.15 22.96 2.56
CA PHE A 115 -33.32 22.23 3.03
C PHE A 115 -33.08 21.74 4.45
#